data_AF-A0AAY4DFZ5-F1
#
_entry.id   AF-A0AAY4DFZ5-F1
#
_cell.length_a   1.000
_cell.length_b   1.000
_cell.length_c   1.000
_cell.angle_alpha   90.00
_cell.angle_beta   90.00
_cell.angle_gamma   90.00
#
_symmetry.space_group_name_H-M   'P 1'
#
loop_
_entity.id
_entity.type
_entity.pdbx_description
1 polymer ?
#
loop_
_entity_poly.entity_id
_entity_poly.type
_entity_poly.pdbx_seq_one_letter_code
_entity_poly.pdbx_strand_id
1 'polypeptide(L)'
;MPMKGRFPIRRTLEYLQKGDIVFKNSVKIMTVNYVTNGKLSDGARKFVFFKVPQIQYKNPWVQIVMLKNMTPSPFLTFYLNDGEEVLVDVEGKDYKEISQLVRKILGKSDEALQAEAQQESANPANFGPKKYCLKQCMSEVEGQVPHPGLVPLPKEMRGKYRAQLASAAQD
;
A
#
# COMPACT_ATOMS: atom_id res chain seq x y z
N MET A 1 28.07 6.84 -7.53
CA MET A 1 28.26 5.60 -8.31
C MET A 1 26.94 5.21 -8.98
N PRO A 2 26.92 4.82 -10.26
CA PRO A 2 25.71 4.34 -10.90
C PRO A 2 25.23 3.02 -10.27
N MET A 3 23.92 2.81 -10.22
CA MET A 3 23.33 1.58 -9.69
C MET A 3 23.74 0.38 -10.56
N LYS A 4 24.20 -0.71 -9.92
CA LYS A 4 24.61 -1.94 -10.62
C LYS A 4 23.42 -2.67 -11.26
N GLY A 5 23.61 -3.19 -12.49
CA GLY A 5 22.68 -4.06 -13.22
C GLY A 5 22.15 -3.46 -14.53
N ARG A 6 21.72 -4.31 -15.47
CA ARG A 6 21.29 -3.91 -16.84
C ARG A 6 19.99 -3.07 -16.89
N PHE A 7 19.19 -3.08 -15.81
CA PHE A 7 17.96 -2.29 -15.66
C PHE A 7 17.77 -1.91 -14.19
N PRO A 8 18.50 -0.90 -13.68
CA PRO A 8 18.49 -0.53 -12.27
C PRO A 8 17.18 0.15 -11.85
N ILE A 9 16.45 0.75 -12.80
CA ILE A 9 15.13 1.37 -12.56
C ILE A 9 14.13 0.43 -11.89
N ARG A 10 14.24 -0.89 -12.12
CA ARG A 10 13.35 -1.87 -11.49
C ARG A 10 13.52 -1.98 -9.97
N ARG A 11 14.60 -1.40 -9.43
CA ARG A 11 14.91 -1.38 -7.99
C ARG A 11 14.53 -0.06 -7.34
N THR A 12 13.76 0.80 -7.99
CA THR A 12 13.24 2.05 -7.40
C THR A 12 11.86 1.83 -6.81
N LEU A 13 11.54 2.56 -5.73
CA LEU A 13 10.21 2.50 -5.11
C LEU A 13 9.11 2.93 -6.09
N GLU A 14 9.37 3.94 -6.91
CA GLU A 14 8.43 4.42 -7.92
C GLU A 14 8.05 3.31 -8.91
N TYR A 15 9.03 2.50 -9.36
CA TYR A 15 8.76 1.39 -10.26
C TYR A 15 7.93 0.29 -9.59
N LEU A 16 8.23 -0.04 -8.33
CA LEU A 16 7.51 -1.07 -7.57
C LEU A 16 6.08 -0.64 -7.23
N GLN A 17 5.87 0.64 -6.93
CA GLN A 17 4.56 1.21 -6.62
C GLN A 17 3.61 1.26 -7.83
N LYS A 18 4.16 1.40 -9.05
CA LYS A 18 3.40 1.34 -10.32
C LYS A 18 2.85 -0.05 -10.67
N GLY A 19 3.12 -1.07 -9.86
CA GLY A 19 2.51 -2.39 -10.01
C GLY A 19 0.99 -2.34 -9.93
N ASP A 20 0.32 -2.95 -10.90
CA ASP A 20 -1.13 -2.92 -11.11
C ASP A 20 -1.86 -4.19 -10.63
N ILE A 21 -1.10 -5.20 -10.20
CA ILE A 21 -1.63 -6.48 -9.75
C ILE A 21 -1.61 -6.48 -8.22
N VAL A 22 -2.80 -6.46 -7.62
CA VAL A 22 -3.03 -6.74 -6.20
C VAL A 22 -3.94 -7.96 -6.13
N PHE A 23 -3.43 -9.07 -5.63
CA PHE A 23 -4.22 -10.29 -5.50
C PHE A 23 -5.38 -10.18 -4.50
N LYS A 24 -6.43 -10.96 -4.75
CA LYS A 24 -7.47 -11.29 -3.77
C LYS A 24 -6.85 -12.00 -2.56
N ASN A 25 -7.47 -11.86 -1.39
CA ASN A 25 -6.98 -12.45 -0.13
C ASN A 25 -6.93 -13.99 -0.13
N SER A 26 -7.63 -14.63 -1.07
CA SER A 26 -7.66 -16.07 -1.26
C SER A 26 -6.34 -16.63 -1.78
N VAL A 27 -5.60 -15.88 -2.59
CA VAL A 27 -4.33 -16.34 -3.17
C VAL A 27 -3.25 -16.40 -2.07
N LYS A 28 -2.62 -17.56 -1.89
CA LYS A 28 -1.54 -17.75 -0.90
C LYS A 28 -0.18 -18.01 -1.52
N ILE A 29 -0.14 -18.84 -2.56
CA ILE A 29 1.11 -19.22 -3.21
C ILE A 29 0.95 -19.01 -4.72
N MET A 30 1.98 -18.46 -5.34
CA MET A 30 2.12 -18.33 -6.79
C MET A 30 3.40 -19.04 -7.23
N THR A 31 3.26 -19.94 -8.19
CA THR A 31 4.37 -20.68 -8.79
C THR A 31 4.51 -20.25 -10.24
N VAL A 32 5.76 -19.96 -10.64
CA VAL A 32 6.09 -19.52 -11.99
C VAL A 32 7.03 -20.54 -12.62
N ASN A 33 6.49 -21.31 -13.56
CA ASN A 33 7.25 -22.30 -14.30
C ASN A 33 7.60 -21.73 -15.66
N TYR A 34 8.89 -21.63 -15.96
CA TYR A 34 9.35 -21.07 -17.22
C TYR A 34 10.64 -21.71 -17.72
N VAL A 35 10.84 -21.61 -19.03
CA VAL A 35 11.99 -22.18 -19.72
C VAL A 35 12.99 -21.08 -20.03
N THR A 36 14.26 -21.34 -19.75
CA THR A 36 15.34 -20.35 -19.96
C THR A 36 15.59 -20.07 -21.43
N ASN A 37 15.37 -21.07 -22.29
CA ASN A 37 15.60 -21.01 -23.73
C ASN A 37 14.29 -21.11 -24.51
N GLY A 38 14.29 -20.67 -25.77
CA GLY A 38 13.12 -20.74 -26.65
C GLY A 38 12.35 -19.42 -26.78
N LYS A 39 11.74 -19.23 -27.96
CA LYS A 39 10.99 -18.02 -28.32
C LYS A 39 9.62 -17.97 -27.65
N LEU A 40 8.97 -19.13 -27.50
CA LEU A 40 7.63 -19.24 -26.91
C LEU A 40 7.60 -18.93 -25.40
N SER A 41 8.74 -19.00 -24.71
CA SER A 41 8.87 -18.65 -23.28
C SER A 41 9.39 -17.21 -23.05
N ASP A 42 9.57 -16.41 -24.10
CA ASP A 42 10.16 -15.07 -23.96
C ASP A 42 9.31 -14.13 -23.10
N GLY A 43 7.99 -14.16 -23.26
CA GLY A 43 7.06 -13.39 -22.44
C GLY A 43 7.10 -13.80 -20.97
N ALA A 44 7.18 -15.11 -20.68
CA ALA A 44 7.30 -15.60 -19.30
C ALA A 44 8.62 -15.13 -18.63
N ARG A 45 9.74 -15.16 -19.36
CA ARG A 45 11.03 -14.61 -18.85
C ARG A 45 10.94 -13.11 -18.57
N LYS A 46 10.34 -12.34 -19.48
CA LYS A 46 10.12 -10.90 -19.30
C LYS A 46 9.17 -10.63 -18.14
N PHE A 47 8.14 -11.45 -17.96
CA PHE A 47 7.21 -11.35 -16.84
C PHE A 47 7.94 -11.56 -15.50
N VAL A 48 8.75 -12.61 -15.38
CA VAL A 48 9.61 -12.83 -14.20
C VAL A 48 10.55 -11.66 -13.97
N PHE A 49 11.15 -11.12 -15.03
CA PHE A 49 12.12 -10.05 -14.92
C PHE A 49 11.50 -8.70 -14.53
N PHE A 50 10.36 -8.31 -15.11
CA PHE A 50 9.79 -6.98 -14.90
C PHE A 50 8.64 -6.95 -13.88
N LYS A 51 7.76 -7.96 -13.91
CA LYS A 51 6.47 -7.91 -13.19
C LYS A 51 6.50 -8.59 -11.83
N VAL A 52 7.23 -9.70 -11.66
CA VAL A 52 7.33 -10.39 -10.36
C VAL A 52 7.80 -9.46 -9.21
N PRO A 53 8.79 -8.58 -9.38
CA PRO A 53 9.17 -7.63 -8.31
C PRO A 53 8.03 -6.70 -7.90
N GLN A 54 7.23 -6.23 -8.87
CA GLN A 54 6.07 -5.37 -8.62
C GLN A 54 4.97 -6.13 -7.87
N ILE A 55 4.69 -7.36 -8.29
CA ILE A 55 3.70 -8.24 -7.65
C ILE A 55 4.10 -8.52 -6.20
N GLN A 56 5.35 -8.94 -5.96
CA GLN A 56 5.82 -9.24 -4.60
C GLN A 56 5.76 -8.01 -3.69
N TYR A 57 6.07 -6.82 -4.22
CA TYR A 57 5.99 -5.57 -3.46
C TYR A 57 4.56 -5.22 -3.04
N LYS A 58 3.58 -5.45 -3.92
CA LYS A 58 2.15 -5.21 -3.63
C LYS A 58 1.52 -6.32 -2.80
N ASN A 59 2.06 -7.54 -2.87
CA ASN A 59 1.55 -8.72 -2.19
C ASN A 59 2.65 -9.35 -1.30
N PRO A 60 3.06 -8.68 -0.20
CA PRO A 60 4.14 -9.16 0.65
C PRO A 60 3.84 -10.50 1.33
N TRP A 61 2.55 -10.82 1.51
CA TRP A 61 2.08 -12.04 2.19
C TRP A 61 1.84 -13.22 1.24
N VAL A 62 2.06 -13.04 -0.07
CA VAL A 62 1.94 -14.13 -1.05
C VAL A 62 3.34 -14.67 -1.32
N GLN A 63 3.50 -15.98 -1.20
CA GLN A 63 4.76 -16.65 -1.50
C GLN A 63 4.87 -16.87 -3.01
N ILE A 64 5.93 -16.33 -3.62
CA ILE A 64 6.22 -16.52 -5.05
C ILE A 64 7.41 -17.46 -5.22
N VAL A 65 7.20 -18.59 -5.89
CA VAL A 65 8.24 -19.59 -6.20
C VAL A 65 8.45 -19.63 -7.71
N MET A 66 9.72 -19.69 -8.13
CA MET A 66 10.10 -19.74 -9.54
C MET A 66 10.82 -21.05 -9.83
N LEU A 67 10.27 -21.88 -10.72
CA LEU A 67 10.90 -23.12 -11.16
C LEU A 67 11.33 -22.98 -12.63
N LYS A 68 12.57 -23.37 -12.90
CA LYS A 68 13.21 -23.23 -14.22
C LYS A 68 13.36 -24.60 -14.86
N ASN A 69 12.99 -24.73 -16.13
CA ASN A 69 13.24 -25.92 -16.96
C ASN A 69 12.70 -27.24 -16.38
N MET A 70 11.65 -27.19 -15.56
CA MET A 70 10.97 -28.38 -15.05
C MET A 70 9.99 -28.96 -16.07
N THR A 71 9.38 -28.08 -16.88
CA THR A 71 8.37 -28.44 -17.89
C THR A 71 8.73 -27.81 -19.23
N PRO A 72 8.34 -28.43 -20.36
CA PRO A 72 8.69 -27.93 -21.69
C PRO A 72 7.95 -26.64 -22.05
N SER A 73 6.74 -26.43 -21.53
CA SER A 73 5.94 -25.21 -21.71
C SER A 73 5.86 -24.39 -20.42
N PRO A 74 5.81 -23.04 -20.51
CA PRO A 74 5.71 -22.16 -19.36
C PRO A 74 4.26 -21.99 -18.89
N PHE A 75 4.04 -22.02 -17.57
CA PHE A 75 2.73 -21.79 -16.96
C PHE A 75 2.85 -21.17 -15.57
N LEU A 76 1.75 -20.61 -15.10
CA LEU A 76 1.59 -20.12 -13.74
C LEU A 76 0.61 -21.01 -12.99
N THR A 77 0.86 -21.22 -11.70
CA THR A 77 -0.04 -21.95 -10.83
C THR A 77 -0.27 -21.17 -9.57
N PHE A 78 -1.53 -20.96 -9.21
CA PHE A 78 -1.93 -20.26 -8.00
C PHE A 78 -2.62 -21.22 -7.06
N TYR A 79 -2.20 -21.23 -5.82
CA TYR A 79 -2.84 -22.00 -4.76
C TYR A 79 -3.65 -21.06 -3.88
N LEU A 80 -4.94 -21.34 -3.81
CA LEU A 80 -5.92 -20.59 -3.03
C LEU A 80 -6.01 -21.15 -1.60
N ASN A 81 -6.68 -20.41 -0.72
CA ASN A 81 -6.81 -20.74 0.70
C ASN A 81 -7.79 -21.89 0.98
N ASP A 82 -8.68 -22.18 0.04
CA ASP A 82 -9.62 -23.30 0.04
C ASP A 82 -9.02 -24.60 -0.54
N GLY A 83 -7.76 -24.54 -1.01
CA GLY A 83 -7.09 -25.65 -1.67
C GLY A 83 -7.35 -25.73 -3.17
N GLU A 84 -8.11 -24.80 -3.76
CA GLU A 84 -8.27 -24.73 -5.21
C GLU A 84 -6.96 -24.30 -5.90
N GLU A 85 -6.68 -24.91 -7.05
CA GLU A 85 -5.52 -24.63 -7.87
C GLU A 85 -5.94 -24.00 -9.20
N VAL A 86 -5.42 -22.80 -9.49
CA VAL A 86 -5.67 -22.12 -10.76
C VAL A 86 -4.43 -22.21 -11.63
N LEU A 87 -4.54 -22.97 -12.72
CA LEU A 87 -3.50 -23.10 -13.74
C LEU A 87 -3.71 -22.08 -14.87
N VAL A 88 -2.67 -21.32 -15.21
CA VAL A 88 -2.70 -20.34 -16.30
C VAL A 88 -1.56 -20.62 -17.27
N ASP A 89 -1.91 -21.06 -18.48
CA ASP A 89 -0.95 -21.22 -19.57
C ASP A 89 -0.51 -19.84 -20.11
N VAL A 90 0.81 -19.67 -20.23
CA VAL A 90 1.44 -18.41 -20.66
C VAL A 90 2.36 -18.61 -21.87
N GLU A 91 2.29 -19.75 -22.54
CA GLU A 91 3.06 -20.02 -23.75
C GLU A 91 2.70 -19.04 -24.88
N GLY A 92 3.71 -18.46 -25.53
CA GLY A 92 3.54 -17.55 -26.67
C GLY A 92 2.95 -16.18 -26.35
N LYS A 93 2.53 -15.92 -25.11
CA LYS A 93 1.94 -14.63 -24.69
C LYS A 93 3.02 -13.61 -24.34
N ASP A 94 2.74 -12.33 -24.56
CA ASP A 94 3.61 -11.25 -24.07
C ASP A 94 3.43 -11.01 -22.56
N TYR A 95 4.46 -10.44 -21.91
CA TYR A 95 4.40 -10.19 -20.45
C TYR A 95 3.26 -9.24 -20.04
N LYS A 96 2.84 -8.33 -20.93
CA LYS A 96 1.70 -7.43 -20.69
C LYS A 96 0.38 -8.20 -20.70
N GLU A 97 0.21 -9.11 -21.66
CA GLU A 97 -0.98 -9.96 -21.77
C GLU A 97 -1.08 -10.90 -20.57
N ILE A 98 0.05 -11.49 -20.15
CA ILE A 98 0.12 -12.31 -18.93
C ILE A 98 -0.32 -11.48 -17.72
N SER A 99 0.17 -10.24 -17.59
CA SER A 99 -0.20 -9.36 -16.48
C SER A 99 -1.70 -9.04 -16.45
N GLN A 100 -2.28 -8.73 -17.61
CA GLN A 100 -3.71 -8.44 -17.74
C GLN A 100 -4.57 -9.68 -17.44
N LEU A 101 -4.16 -10.86 -17.91
CA LEU A 101 -4.85 -12.11 -17.64
C LEU A 101 -4.86 -12.43 -16.15
N VAL A 102 -3.70 -12.33 -15.49
CA VAL A 102 -3.56 -12.56 -14.05
C VAL A 102 -4.42 -11.56 -13.25
N ARG A 103 -4.38 -10.27 -13.62
CA ARG A 103 -5.22 -9.24 -13.00
C ARG A 103 -6.71 -9.53 -13.16
N LYS A 104 -7.13 -10.01 -14.33
CA LYS A 104 -8.55 -10.33 -14.61
C LYS A 104 -9.06 -11.50 -13.77
N ILE A 105 -8.26 -12.55 -13.58
CA ILE A 105 -8.70 -13.77 -12.87
C ILE A 105 -8.62 -13.58 -11.35
N LEU A 106 -7.45 -13.16 -10.85
CA LEU A 106 -7.11 -13.19 -9.42
C LEU A 106 -6.83 -11.81 -8.82
N GLY A 107 -6.85 -10.74 -9.62
CA GLY A 107 -6.71 -9.38 -9.14
C GLY A 107 -7.98 -8.85 -8.47
N LYS A 108 -7.82 -7.93 -7.52
CA LYS A 108 -8.91 -7.10 -7.01
C LYS A 108 -9.40 -6.13 -8.11
N SER A 109 -10.68 -5.76 -8.07
CA SER A 109 -11.23 -4.71 -8.93
C SER A 109 -10.78 -3.33 -8.46
N ASP A 110 -10.78 -2.37 -9.37
CA ASP A 110 -10.41 -0.99 -9.05
C ASP A 110 -11.36 -0.36 -8.03
N GLU A 111 -12.64 -0.74 -8.09
CA GLU A 111 -13.66 -0.35 -7.10
C GLU A 111 -13.34 -0.85 -5.69
N ALA A 112 -12.92 -2.11 -5.56
CA ALA A 112 -12.54 -2.68 -4.26
C ALA A 112 -11.30 -1.98 -3.69
N LEU A 113 -10.32 -1.65 -4.54
CA LEU A 113 -9.12 -0.92 -4.12
C LEU A 113 -9.44 0.51 -3.67
N GLN A 114 -10.37 1.19 -4.36
CA GLN A 114 -10.82 2.53 -3.95
C GLN A 114 -11.59 2.52 -2.64
N ALA A 115 -12.46 1.52 -2.43
CA ALA A 115 -13.20 1.37 -1.19
C ALA A 115 -12.27 1.13 0.02
N GLU A 116 -11.27 0.25 -0.14
CA GLU A 116 -10.24 0.00 0.89
C GLU A 116 -9.46 1.29 1.23
N ALA A 117 -9.06 2.06 0.22
CA ALA A 117 -8.33 3.31 0.41
C ALA A 117 -9.16 4.40 1.12
N GLN A 118 -10.47 4.44 0.89
CA GLN A 118 -11.37 5.39 1.58
C GLN A 118 -11.56 5.02 3.06
N GLN A 119 -11.62 3.72 3.38
CA GLN A 119 -11.75 3.25 4.77
C GLN A 119 -10.51 3.60 5.62
N GLU A 120 -9.33 3.66 5.02
CA GLU A 120 -8.10 4.03 5.72
C GLU A 120 -7.94 5.55 5.95
N SER A 121 -8.90 6.37 5.48
CA SER A 121 -8.81 7.82 5.66
C SER A 121 -9.01 8.23 7.12
N ALA A 122 -8.09 9.06 7.63
CA ALA A 122 -8.19 9.59 8.98
C ALA A 122 -9.36 10.58 9.07
N ASN A 123 -10.16 10.48 10.14
CA ASN A 123 -11.26 11.42 10.36
C ASN A 123 -10.73 12.86 10.52
N PRO A 124 -11.10 13.80 9.62
CA PRO A 124 -10.62 15.18 9.66
C PRO A 124 -11.03 15.94 10.93
N ALA A 125 -12.09 15.50 11.61
CA ALA A 125 -12.59 16.11 12.84
C ALA A 125 -11.78 15.75 14.09
N ASN A 126 -10.86 14.78 13.99
CA ASN A 126 -10.03 14.38 15.12
C ASN A 126 -8.98 15.46 15.43
N PHE A 127 -8.78 15.70 16.73
CA PHE A 127 -7.70 16.55 17.25
C PHE A 127 -6.61 15.69 17.86
N GLY A 128 -5.35 16.02 17.61
CA GLY A 128 -4.22 15.25 18.11
C GLY A 128 -2.87 15.66 17.53
N PRO A 129 -1.81 14.88 17.75
CA PRO A 129 -0.49 15.20 17.23
C PRO A 129 -0.51 15.38 15.71
N LYS A 130 0.23 16.38 15.20
CA LYS A 130 0.30 16.76 13.77
C LYS A 130 0.65 15.62 12.81
N LYS A 131 1.22 14.52 13.32
CA LYS A 131 1.51 13.32 12.54
C LYS A 131 0.23 12.60 12.07
N TYR A 132 -0.86 12.69 12.82
CA TYR A 132 -2.07 11.89 12.60
C TYR A 132 -3.32 12.75 12.40
N CYS A 133 -3.34 13.95 12.97
CA CYS A 133 -4.48 14.85 12.94
C CYS A 133 -4.09 16.18 12.32
N LEU A 134 -5.04 16.83 11.67
CA LEU A 134 -4.82 18.13 11.04
C LEU A 134 -4.64 19.24 12.08
N LYS A 135 -5.39 19.15 13.17
CA LYS A 135 -5.42 20.13 14.26
C LYS A 135 -4.95 19.48 15.55
N GLN A 136 -4.16 20.20 16.33
CA GLN A 136 -3.62 19.68 17.59
C GLN A 136 -4.45 20.10 18.80
N CYS A 137 -4.94 21.33 18.78
CA CYS A 137 -5.75 21.90 19.85
C CYS A 137 -6.93 22.64 19.25
N MET A 138 -8.04 22.67 19.98
CA MET A 138 -9.23 23.42 19.59
C MET A 138 -8.97 24.92 19.44
N SER A 139 -7.92 25.45 20.10
CA SER A 139 -7.51 26.85 19.98
C SER A 139 -7.07 27.26 18.56
N GLU A 140 -6.81 26.29 17.68
CA GLU A 140 -6.51 26.54 16.25
C GLU A 140 -7.77 26.78 15.41
N VAL A 141 -8.96 26.54 15.97
CA VAL A 141 -10.24 26.76 15.30
C VAL A 141 -10.71 28.19 15.55
N GLU A 142 -10.99 28.91 14.47
CA GLU A 142 -11.51 30.28 14.56
C GLU A 142 -12.82 30.34 15.35
N GLY A 143 -12.98 31.42 16.12
CA GLY A 143 -14.11 31.60 17.05
C GLY A 143 -13.96 30.89 18.40
N GLN A 144 -12.94 30.04 18.58
CA GLN A 144 -12.63 29.41 19.87
C GLN A 144 -11.69 30.28 20.72
N VAL A 145 -11.56 29.91 22.00
CA VAL A 145 -10.63 30.59 22.91
C VAL A 145 -9.18 30.36 22.44
N PRO A 146 -8.40 31.43 22.21
CA PRO A 146 -7.03 31.32 21.74
C PRO A 146 -6.13 30.71 22.82
N HIS A 147 -5.01 30.13 22.39
CA HIS A 147 -4.06 29.53 23.31
C HIS A 147 -3.44 30.61 24.22
N PRO A 148 -3.41 30.43 25.57
CA PRO A 148 -2.90 31.44 26.50
C PRO A 148 -1.43 31.83 26.27
N GLY A 149 -0.65 30.94 25.66
CA GLY A 149 0.74 31.20 25.27
C GLY A 149 0.90 32.15 24.07
N LEU A 150 -0.15 32.34 23.27
CA LEU A 150 -0.18 33.29 22.15
C LEU A 150 -0.90 34.59 22.54
N VAL A 151 -2.08 34.45 23.16
CA VAL A 151 -2.90 35.59 23.60
C VAL A 151 -3.24 35.38 25.07
N PRO A 152 -2.75 36.24 25.99
CA PRO A 152 -3.04 36.09 27.40
C PRO A 152 -4.54 36.27 27.67
N LEU A 153 -5.11 35.35 28.45
CA LEU A 153 -6.53 35.39 28.81
C LEU A 153 -6.83 36.58 29.75
N PRO A 154 -8.08 37.09 29.73
CA PRO A 154 -8.56 38.11 30.67
C PRO A 154 -8.32 37.72 32.13
N LYS A 155 -8.15 38.71 33.01
CA LYS A 155 -7.78 38.48 34.42
C LYS A 155 -8.86 37.69 35.17
N GLU A 156 -10.11 37.90 34.81
CA GLU A 156 -11.30 37.27 35.36
C GLU A 156 -11.31 35.75 35.12
N MET A 157 -10.67 35.28 34.05
CA MET A 157 -10.55 33.86 33.71
C MET A 157 -9.29 33.18 34.28
N ARG A 158 -8.36 33.94 34.86
CA ARG A 158 -7.08 33.42 35.37
C ARG A 158 -7.21 33.08 36.85
N GLY A 159 -6.87 31.83 37.21
CA GLY A 159 -7.02 31.29 38.57
C GLY A 159 -6.38 32.15 39.67
N LYS A 160 -5.22 32.78 39.40
CA LYS A 160 -4.54 33.68 40.34
C LYS A 160 -5.43 34.83 40.84
N TYR A 161 -6.12 35.52 39.94
CA TYR A 161 -6.94 36.68 40.31
C TYR A 161 -8.29 36.26 40.91
N ARG A 162 -8.87 35.15 40.42
CA ARG A 162 -10.09 34.59 41.02
C ARG A 162 -9.88 34.20 42.49
N ALA A 163 -8.74 33.62 42.81
CA ALA A 163 -8.40 33.24 44.19
C ALA A 163 -8.24 34.47 45.11
N GLN A 164 -7.60 35.54 44.63
CA GLN A 164 -7.44 36.79 45.39
C GLN A 164 -8.78 37.49 45.67
N LEU A 165 -9.69 37.49 44.69
CA LEU A 165 -11.03 38.03 44.87
C LEU A 165 -11.85 37.21 45.87
N ALA A 166 -11.71 35.89 45.85
CA ALA A 166 -12.40 35.01 46.79
C ALA A 166 -11.89 35.17 48.23
N SER A 167 -10.57 35.29 48.44
CA SER A 167 -10.00 35.54 49.77
C SER A 167 -10.41 36.91 50.33
N ALA A 168 -10.38 37.95 49.48
CA ALA A 168 -10.81 39.29 49.87
C ALA A 168 -12.32 39.42 50.14
N ALA A 169 -13.12 38.41 49.79
CA ALA A 169 -14.55 38.35 50.09
C ALA A 169 -14.88 37.53 51.35
N GLN A 170 -13.87 36.88 51.96
CA GLN A 170 -14.00 36.10 53.19
C GLN A 170 -13.47 36.83 54.43
N ASP A 171 -12.71 37.91 54.23
CA ASP A 171 -12.35 38.91 55.24
C ASP A 171 -13.43 40.00 55.35
#